data_AF-A0A6J6EJF1-F1
#
_entry.id   AF-A0A6J6EJF1-F1
#
_cell.length_a   1.000
_cell.length_b   1.000
_cell.length_c   1.000
_cell.angle_alpha   90.00
_cell.angle_beta   90.00
_cell.angle_gamma   90.00
#
_symmetry.space_group_name_H-M   'P 1'
#
loop_
_entity.id
_entity.type
_entity.pdbx_description
1 polymer ?
#
loop_
_entity_poly.entity_id
_entity_poly.type
_entity_poly.pdbx_seq_one_letter_code
_entity_poly.pdbx_strand_id
1 'polypeptide(L)'
;MILPETNSAARTLFRSKPIQNSKQDRILGALFGAAVGDVMGSTITGVNSELIKEKYGQWGITAPPYNSFVSHNFQLTLFALDAIINCTQKSQKLSIKDIAHCLTKCVKEWEKVVNNPNLFHGINHLADKNTVCTDFMKNYPLWRFKRPGLKNKNDKLAELINPLLLAVLLCANQKTSQEVFNELVISLGKPTIQIDTEIFGYLFSNQEVITKQAKIDGLNKMCEKINSSSRPDLMGMIAGFEHGAKYGINAFKQIWYLRIDAMNLCEQMGWRVGRAFKSS
;
A
#
# COMPACT_ATOMS: atom_id res chain seq x y z
N MET A 1 -1.52 -38.23 -10.33
CA MET A 1 -0.94 -36.93 -10.71
C MET A 1 -1.82 -35.86 -10.10
N ILE A 2 -1.41 -35.32 -8.95
CA ILE A 2 -2.21 -34.41 -8.14
C ILE A 2 -2.00 -33.00 -8.70
N LEU A 3 -3.04 -32.40 -9.27
CA LEU A 3 -3.04 -30.99 -9.68
C LEU A 3 -3.03 -30.12 -8.41
N PRO A 4 -2.08 -29.18 -8.24
CA PRO A 4 -2.07 -28.30 -7.08
C PRO A 4 -3.23 -27.31 -7.18
N GLU A 5 -3.93 -27.16 -6.06
CA GLU A 5 -5.12 -26.34 -5.87
C GLU A 5 -4.96 -24.93 -6.45
N THR A 6 -5.73 -24.64 -7.48
CA THR A 6 -5.90 -23.29 -8.02
C THR A 6 -6.52 -22.39 -6.96
N ASN A 7 -5.74 -21.39 -6.52
CA ASN A 7 -6.11 -20.20 -5.74
C ASN A 7 -7.62 -20.04 -5.49
N SER A 8 -8.04 -20.25 -4.24
CA SER A 8 -9.42 -20.03 -3.76
C SER A 8 -9.92 -18.59 -3.99
N ALA A 9 -9.02 -17.63 -4.22
CA ALA A 9 -9.34 -16.25 -4.58
C ALA A 9 -9.99 -16.09 -5.98
N ALA A 10 -9.87 -17.07 -6.87
CA ALA A 10 -10.39 -16.98 -8.25
C ALA A 10 -11.87 -17.42 -8.39
N ARG A 11 -12.50 -17.93 -7.32
CA ARG A 11 -13.91 -18.34 -7.34
C ARG A 11 -14.78 -17.38 -6.55
N THR A 12 -15.19 -16.27 -7.16
CA THR A 12 -16.52 -15.71 -6.86
C THR A 12 -17.11 -15.08 -8.12
N LEU A 13 -18.03 -15.85 -8.71
CA LEU A 13 -18.91 -15.49 -9.82
C LEU A 13 -19.83 -14.32 -9.45
N PHE A 14 -20.15 -13.53 -10.49
CA PHE A 14 -21.28 -12.62 -10.59
C PHE A 14 -22.43 -12.91 -9.60
N ARG A 15 -22.51 -12.13 -8.52
CA ARG A 15 -23.67 -12.13 -7.63
C ARG A 15 -24.27 -10.72 -7.61
N SER A 16 -25.56 -10.65 -7.92
CA SER A 16 -26.47 -9.51 -7.72
C SER A 16 -26.80 -9.23 -6.24
N LYS A 17 -26.11 -9.91 -5.30
CA LYS A 17 -26.20 -9.59 -3.87
C LYS A 17 -25.38 -8.33 -3.57
N PRO A 18 -25.78 -7.51 -2.58
CA PRO A 18 -24.95 -6.42 -2.10
C PRO A 18 -23.55 -6.95 -1.83
N ILE A 19 -22.55 -6.25 -2.38
CA ILE A 19 -21.16 -6.67 -2.28
C ILE A 19 -20.76 -6.47 -0.83
N GLN A 20 -20.51 -7.58 -0.12
CA GLN A 20 -19.97 -7.51 1.23
C GLN A 20 -18.70 -6.65 1.20
N ASN A 21 -18.69 -5.63 2.04
CA ASN A 21 -17.58 -4.69 2.16
C ASN A 21 -17.22 -4.50 3.64
N SER A 22 -16.88 -5.61 4.29
CA SER A 22 -16.49 -5.60 5.70
C SER A 22 -15.30 -4.66 5.94
N LYS A 23 -15.04 -4.30 7.20
CA LYS A 23 -13.82 -3.56 7.58
C LYS A 23 -12.57 -4.25 7.01
N GLN A 24 -12.52 -5.58 7.04
CA GLN A 24 -11.43 -6.36 6.48
C GLN A 24 -11.32 -6.21 4.96
N ASP A 25 -12.45 -6.23 4.22
CA ASP A 25 -12.46 -6.01 2.77
C ASP A 25 -11.97 -4.61 2.40
N ARG A 26 -12.27 -3.60 3.22
CA ARG A 26 -11.78 -2.22 3.06
C ARG A 26 -10.29 -2.10 3.33
N ILE A 27 -9.77 -2.77 4.36
CA ILE A 27 -8.33 -2.79 4.65
C ILE A 27 -7.57 -3.48 3.52
N LEU A 28 -8.04 -4.66 3.10
CA LEU A 28 -7.47 -5.39 1.97
C LEU A 28 -7.56 -4.58 0.69
N GLY A 29 -8.71 -3.95 0.44
CA GLY A 29 -8.94 -3.07 -0.69
C GLY A 29 -8.01 -1.87 -0.68
N ALA A 30 -7.83 -1.22 0.46
CA ALA A 30 -6.97 -0.05 0.61
C ALA A 30 -5.50 -0.38 0.33
N LEU A 31 -5.01 -1.51 0.85
CA LEU A 31 -3.64 -1.95 0.61
C LEU A 31 -3.42 -2.43 -0.83
N PHE A 32 -4.34 -3.22 -1.37
CA PHE A 32 -4.28 -3.65 -2.77
C PHE A 32 -4.42 -2.47 -3.74
N GLY A 33 -5.33 -1.56 -3.44
CA GLY A 33 -5.54 -0.33 -4.20
C GLY A 33 -4.31 0.54 -4.22
N ALA A 34 -3.64 0.72 -3.07
CA ALA A 34 -2.37 1.42 -3.01
C ALA A 34 -1.30 0.75 -3.88
N ALA A 35 -1.25 -0.59 -3.95
CA ALA A 35 -0.32 -1.33 -4.82
C ALA A 35 -0.64 -1.13 -6.32
N VAL A 36 -1.92 -1.23 -6.69
CA VAL A 36 -2.39 -1.01 -8.06
C VAL A 36 -2.08 0.42 -8.50
N GLY A 37 -2.38 1.38 -7.64
CA GLY A 37 -2.13 2.78 -7.89
C GLY A 37 -0.64 3.11 -7.96
N ASP A 38 0.19 2.52 -7.09
CA ASP A 38 1.65 2.64 -7.16
C ASP A 38 2.20 2.15 -8.51
N VAL A 39 1.78 0.96 -8.96
CA VAL A 39 2.16 0.42 -10.26
C VAL A 39 1.74 1.35 -11.40
N MET A 40 0.49 1.81 -11.39
CA MET A 40 -0.02 2.71 -12.43
C MET A 40 0.72 4.05 -12.42
N GLY A 41 0.91 4.64 -11.24
CA GLY A 41 1.59 5.91 -11.04
C GLY A 41 3.05 5.85 -11.48
N SER A 42 3.81 4.90 -10.93
CA SER A 42 5.23 4.72 -11.24
C SER A 42 5.49 4.48 -12.74
N THR A 43 4.56 3.81 -13.42
CA THR A 43 4.63 3.57 -14.87
C THR A 43 4.63 4.86 -15.70
N ILE A 44 4.00 5.92 -15.21
CA ILE A 44 3.86 7.20 -15.93
C ILE A 44 4.66 8.34 -15.27
N THR A 45 5.35 8.08 -14.17
CA THR A 45 6.18 9.08 -13.49
C THR A 45 7.34 9.52 -14.39
N GLY A 46 7.49 10.84 -14.54
CA GLY A 46 8.52 11.44 -15.40
C GLY A 46 8.25 11.31 -16.90
N VAL A 47 7.11 10.75 -17.31
CA VAL A 47 6.67 10.67 -18.70
C VAL A 47 5.80 11.89 -19.02
N ASN A 48 6.03 12.53 -20.17
CA ASN A 48 5.18 13.65 -20.59
C ASN A 48 3.79 13.17 -21.03
N SER A 49 2.81 14.09 -21.04
CA SER A 49 1.41 13.76 -21.29
C SER A 49 1.14 13.26 -22.71
N GLU A 50 1.91 13.71 -23.70
CA GLU A 50 1.79 13.26 -25.10
C GLU A 50 2.17 11.79 -25.25
N LEU A 51 3.31 11.38 -24.69
CA LEU A 51 3.78 9.99 -24.68
C LEU A 51 2.86 9.08 -23.86
N ILE A 52 2.30 9.57 -22.74
CA ILE A 52 1.28 8.83 -21.99
C ILE A 52 0.06 8.57 -22.87
N LYS A 53 -0.41 9.57 -23.62
CA LYS A 53 -1.56 9.44 -24.52
C LYS A 53 -1.27 8.56 -25.73
N GLU A 54 -0.07 8.63 -26.27
CA GLU A 54 0.37 7.75 -27.36
C GLU A 54 0.36 6.28 -26.91
N LYS A 55 0.90 6.01 -25.71
CA LYS A 55 1.06 4.65 -25.20
C LYS A 55 -0.23 4.05 -24.62
N TYR A 56 -1.05 4.85 -23.95
CA TYR A 56 -2.22 4.38 -23.20
C TYR A 56 -3.56 4.90 -23.73
N GLY A 57 -3.55 5.74 -24.77
CA GLY A 57 -4.73 6.38 -25.34
C GLY A 57 -5.08 7.70 -24.65
N GLN A 58 -6.11 8.40 -25.16
CA GLN A 58 -6.48 9.75 -24.71
C GLN A 58 -6.83 9.86 -23.22
N TRP A 59 -7.26 8.75 -22.61
CA TRP A 59 -7.61 8.66 -21.19
C TRP A 59 -6.41 8.36 -20.28
N GLY A 60 -5.21 8.22 -20.86
CA GLY A 60 -4.00 7.84 -20.15
C GLY A 60 -4.08 6.44 -19.54
N ILE A 61 -3.34 6.20 -18.46
CA ILE A 61 -3.30 4.88 -17.82
C ILE A 61 -4.61 4.59 -17.09
N THR A 62 -5.28 3.50 -17.48
CA THR A 62 -6.59 3.08 -16.94
C THR A 62 -6.58 1.68 -16.32
N ALA A 63 -5.43 1.02 -16.36
CA ALA A 63 -5.19 -0.27 -15.73
C ALA A 63 -3.69 -0.45 -15.43
N PRO A 64 -3.32 -1.22 -14.40
CA PRO A 64 -1.93 -1.60 -14.18
C PRO A 64 -1.43 -2.41 -15.40
N PRO A 65 -0.20 -2.18 -15.88
CA PRO A 65 0.39 -3.00 -16.95
C PRO A 65 0.54 -4.47 -16.52
N TYR A 66 0.80 -5.36 -17.48
CA TYR A 66 1.07 -6.77 -17.16
C TYR A 66 2.44 -6.94 -16.49
N ASN A 67 2.57 -7.95 -15.62
CA ASN A 67 3.83 -8.29 -14.92
C ASN A 67 4.52 -7.07 -14.29
N SER A 68 3.74 -6.23 -13.61
CA SER A 68 4.25 -4.99 -13.05
C SER A 68 4.74 -5.19 -11.63
N PHE A 69 5.86 -4.55 -11.33
CA PHE A 69 6.47 -4.53 -10.01
C PHE A 69 6.05 -3.28 -9.27
N VAL A 70 5.70 -3.43 -8.00
CA VAL A 70 5.54 -2.29 -7.11
C VAL A 70 6.86 -1.53 -6.95
N SER A 71 6.77 -0.21 -6.90
CA SER A 71 7.87 0.72 -6.75
C SER A 71 8.43 0.73 -5.32
N HIS A 72 9.58 1.39 -5.15
CA HIS A 72 10.18 1.62 -3.84
C HIS A 72 9.22 2.25 -2.81
N ASN A 73 8.30 3.13 -3.22
CA ASN A 73 7.35 3.77 -2.30
C ASN A 73 6.42 2.75 -1.62
N PHE A 74 5.89 1.81 -2.41
CA PHE A 74 5.03 0.77 -1.88
C PHE A 74 5.81 -0.32 -1.13
N GLN A 75 7.02 -0.65 -1.58
CA GLN A 75 7.91 -1.54 -0.82
C GLN A 75 8.21 -0.97 0.58
N LEU A 76 8.56 0.31 0.67
CA LEU A 76 8.77 1.01 1.93
C LEU A 76 7.51 1.01 2.81
N THR A 77 6.32 1.12 2.20
CA THR A 77 5.04 0.98 2.90
C THR A 77 4.89 -0.39 3.55
N LEU A 78 5.21 -1.48 2.82
CA LEU A 78 5.17 -2.83 3.38
C LEU A 78 6.17 -3.01 4.54
N PHE A 79 7.38 -2.45 4.44
CA PHE A 79 8.37 -2.46 5.52
C PHE A 79 7.89 -1.69 6.76
N ALA A 80 7.34 -0.50 6.55
CA ALA A 80 6.79 0.34 7.61
C ALA A 80 5.62 -0.34 8.34
N LEU A 81 4.69 -0.95 7.59
CA LEU A 81 3.54 -1.66 8.17
C LEU A 81 3.98 -2.84 9.03
N ASP A 82 4.90 -3.68 8.53
CA ASP A 82 5.42 -4.79 9.33
C ASP A 82 6.01 -4.31 10.65
N ALA A 83 6.81 -3.25 10.59
CA ALA A 83 7.50 -2.73 11.76
C ALA A 83 6.54 -2.17 12.81
N ILE A 84 5.53 -1.41 12.37
CA ILE A 84 4.54 -0.82 13.28
C ILE A 84 3.62 -1.89 13.86
N ILE A 85 3.20 -2.88 13.07
CA ILE A 85 2.45 -4.03 13.61
C ILE A 85 3.26 -4.75 14.69
N ASN A 86 4.56 -4.98 14.45
CA ASN A 86 5.42 -5.64 15.44
C ASN A 86 5.66 -4.76 16.68
N CYS A 87 5.70 -3.43 16.54
CA CYS A 87 5.80 -2.49 17.65
C CYS A 87 4.50 -2.44 18.47
N THR A 88 3.34 -2.36 17.83
CA THR A 88 2.01 -2.33 18.48
C THR A 88 1.70 -3.62 19.23
N GLN A 89 2.17 -4.77 18.73
CA GLN A 89 2.06 -6.04 19.45
C GLN A 89 2.86 -6.07 20.76
N LYS A 90 3.96 -5.30 20.85
CA LYS A 90 4.80 -5.21 22.06
C LYS A 90 4.30 -4.15 23.03
N SER A 91 3.71 -3.08 22.51
CA SER A 91 3.24 -1.93 23.28
C SER A 91 1.86 -1.51 22.77
N GLN A 92 0.82 -1.59 23.61
CA GLN A 92 -0.56 -1.24 23.23
C GLN A 92 -0.73 0.22 22.77
N LYS A 93 0.17 1.12 23.17
CA LYS A 93 0.26 2.50 22.67
C LYS A 93 1.69 2.80 22.25
N LEU A 94 1.86 3.40 21.07
CA LEU A 94 3.17 3.82 20.57
C LEU A 94 3.27 5.35 20.66
N SER A 95 4.35 5.90 21.19
CA SER A 95 4.55 7.34 21.05
C SER A 95 4.83 7.68 19.58
N ILE A 96 4.43 8.86 19.10
CA ILE A 96 4.76 9.29 17.72
C ILE A 96 6.28 9.32 17.51
N LYS A 97 7.05 9.61 18.56
CA LYS A 97 8.51 9.53 18.52
C LYS A 97 9.00 8.11 18.26
N ASP A 98 8.40 7.09 18.89
CA ASP A 98 8.73 5.69 18.64
C ASP A 98 8.36 5.26 17.21
N ILE A 99 7.23 5.76 16.72
CA ILE A 99 6.77 5.53 15.34
C ILE A 99 7.74 6.16 14.34
N ALA A 100 8.08 7.43 14.49
CA ALA A 100 9.03 8.12 13.63
C ALA A 100 10.41 7.42 13.66
N HIS A 101 10.86 6.97 14.83
CA HIS A 101 12.07 6.17 14.97
C HIS A 101 11.96 4.83 14.24
N CYS A 102 10.82 4.14 14.37
CA CYS A 102 10.54 2.88 13.70
C CYS A 102 10.57 3.04 12.18
N LEU A 103 9.90 4.06 11.64
CA LEU A 103 9.88 4.39 10.22
C LEU A 103 11.28 4.70 9.69
N THR A 104 12.06 5.48 10.44
CA THR A 104 13.48 5.76 10.10
C THR A 104 14.29 4.47 10.01
N LYS A 105 14.08 3.53 10.93
CA LYS A 105 14.75 2.23 10.91
C LYS A 105 14.34 1.39 9.70
N CYS A 106 13.06 1.42 9.33
CA CYS A 106 12.52 0.68 8.18
C CYS A 106 13.16 1.07 6.86
N VAL A 107 13.38 2.38 6.64
CA VAL A 107 14.05 2.85 5.41
C VAL A 107 15.44 2.24 5.29
N LYS A 108 16.21 2.25 6.36
CA LYS A 108 17.56 1.68 6.34
C LYS A 108 17.58 0.17 6.15
N GLU A 109 16.59 -0.51 6.72
CA GLU A 109 16.42 -1.95 6.51
C GLU A 109 16.09 -2.24 5.04
N TRP A 110 15.17 -1.47 4.46
CA TRP A 110 14.85 -1.55 3.03
C TRP A 110 16.07 -1.25 2.16
N GLU A 111 16.81 -0.17 2.42
CA GLU A 111 18.05 0.18 1.71
C GLU A 111 19.08 -0.95 1.79
N LYS A 112 19.23 -1.56 2.97
CA LYS A 112 20.16 -2.69 3.14
C LYS A 112 19.74 -3.87 2.27
N VAL A 113 18.45 -4.19 2.22
CA VAL A 113 17.90 -5.28 1.40
C VAL A 113 18.14 -5.01 -0.09
N VAL A 114 17.77 -3.81 -0.56
CA VAL A 114 17.91 -3.42 -1.97
C VAL A 114 19.36 -3.33 -2.41
N ASN A 115 20.24 -2.79 -1.58
CA ASN A 115 21.65 -2.60 -1.93
C ASN A 115 22.51 -3.85 -1.71
N ASN A 116 22.02 -4.84 -0.95
CA ASN A 116 22.78 -6.05 -0.62
C ASN A 116 21.92 -7.32 -0.75
N PRO A 117 21.31 -7.59 -1.93
CA PRO A 117 20.43 -8.76 -2.12
C PRO A 117 21.15 -10.09 -1.81
N ASN A 118 22.47 -10.15 -2.06
CA ASN A 118 23.31 -11.33 -1.82
C ASN A 118 23.39 -11.75 -0.34
N LEU A 119 22.99 -10.89 0.60
CA LEU A 119 22.93 -11.25 2.02
C LEU A 119 21.76 -12.19 2.35
N PHE A 120 20.83 -12.42 1.42
CA PHE A 120 19.61 -13.17 1.64
C PHE A 120 19.52 -14.32 0.63
N HIS A 121 19.50 -15.56 1.13
CA HIS A 121 19.49 -16.76 0.29
C HIS A 121 18.20 -16.82 -0.56
N GLY A 122 18.27 -17.18 -1.83
CA GLY A 122 17.06 -17.28 -2.65
C GLY A 122 16.45 -15.95 -3.11
N ILE A 123 17.11 -14.81 -2.85
CA ILE A 123 16.94 -13.63 -3.71
C ILE A 123 17.82 -13.83 -4.94
N ASN A 124 17.29 -13.57 -6.14
CA ASN A 124 18.09 -13.57 -7.36
C ASN A 124 19.10 -12.40 -7.30
N HIS A 125 20.39 -12.71 -7.34
CA HIS A 125 21.50 -11.76 -7.27
C HIS A 125 21.57 -10.81 -8.48
N LEU A 126 20.83 -11.11 -9.56
CA LEU A 126 20.66 -10.27 -10.76
C LEU A 126 19.32 -9.52 -10.78
N ALA A 127 18.53 -9.59 -9.71
CA ALA A 127 17.23 -8.93 -9.63
C ALA A 127 17.36 -7.40 -9.65
N ASP A 128 16.51 -6.73 -10.42
CA ASP A 128 16.32 -5.28 -10.37
C ASP A 128 15.85 -4.85 -8.97
N LYS A 129 16.14 -3.62 -8.55
CA LYS A 129 15.71 -3.03 -7.28
C LYS A 129 14.20 -3.19 -7.03
N ASN A 130 13.39 -3.13 -8.09
CA ASN A 130 11.93 -3.29 -7.98
C ASN A 130 11.52 -4.74 -7.67
N THR A 131 12.32 -5.73 -8.07
CA THR A 131 12.09 -7.17 -7.82
C THR A 131 12.69 -7.66 -6.50
N VAL A 132 13.84 -7.11 -6.09
CA VAL A 132 14.60 -7.55 -4.91
C VAL A 132 13.74 -7.55 -3.65
N CYS A 133 12.97 -6.49 -3.42
CA CYS A 133 12.20 -6.37 -2.19
C CYS A 133 10.93 -7.22 -2.17
N THR A 134 10.25 -7.39 -3.30
CA THR A 134 9.06 -8.25 -3.33
C THR A 134 9.45 -9.71 -3.23
N ASP A 135 10.54 -10.12 -3.88
CA ASP A 135 11.10 -11.47 -3.72
C ASP A 135 11.65 -11.69 -2.31
N PHE A 136 12.32 -10.68 -1.72
CA PHE A 136 12.73 -10.74 -0.32
C PHE A 136 11.53 -10.95 0.59
N MET A 137 10.48 -10.14 0.49
CA MET A 137 9.33 -10.23 1.38
C MET A 137 8.53 -11.53 1.19
N LYS A 138 8.50 -12.11 -0.02
CA LYS A 138 7.87 -13.42 -0.29
C LYS A 138 8.61 -14.56 0.41
N ASN A 139 9.94 -14.56 0.35
CA ASN A 139 10.78 -15.64 0.90
C ASN A 139 11.16 -15.43 2.37
N TYR A 140 11.25 -14.16 2.78
CA TYR A 140 11.62 -13.69 4.11
C TYR A 140 10.56 -12.70 4.59
N PRO A 141 9.43 -13.21 5.09
CA PRO A 141 8.45 -12.35 5.70
C PRO A 141 9.11 -11.56 6.84
N LEU A 142 9.03 -10.24 6.78
CA LEU A 142 9.85 -9.29 7.56
C LEU A 142 9.81 -9.50 9.09
N TRP A 143 8.77 -10.17 9.59
CA TRP A 143 8.59 -10.54 11.00
C TRP A 143 9.43 -11.75 11.46
N ARG A 144 10.03 -12.51 10.55
CA ARG A 144 10.91 -13.65 10.86
C ARG A 144 12.39 -13.25 10.98
N PHE A 145 12.73 -12.01 10.66
CA PHE A 145 14.10 -11.53 10.66
C PHE A 145 14.45 -10.77 11.95
N LYS A 146 15.57 -11.13 12.59
CA LYS A 146 16.07 -10.42 13.78
C LYS A 146 16.72 -9.10 13.32
N ARG A 147 16.05 -7.99 13.58
CA ARG A 147 16.42 -6.65 13.09
C ARG A 147 17.62 -6.07 13.85
N PRO A 148 18.81 -5.88 13.24
CA PRO A 148 19.92 -5.21 13.92
C PRO A 148 19.56 -3.76 14.29
N GLY A 149 20.01 -3.30 15.45
CA GLY A 149 19.86 -1.90 15.88
C GLY A 149 20.79 -0.99 15.08
N LEU A 150 20.29 0.16 14.60
CA LEU A 150 21.06 1.08 13.77
C LEU A 150 20.84 2.53 14.19
N LYS A 151 21.94 3.29 14.34
CA LYS A 151 21.96 4.75 14.57
C LYS A 151 22.41 5.46 13.29
N ASN A 152 21.70 6.52 12.89
CA ASN A 152 22.12 7.65 12.01
C ASN A 152 20.89 8.42 11.45
N LYS A 153 21.11 9.61 10.88
CA LYS A 153 20.10 10.52 10.31
C LYS A 153 20.26 10.67 8.78
N ASN A 154 19.18 11.12 8.12
CA ASN A 154 18.98 11.49 6.69
C ASN A 154 18.00 10.54 5.96
N ASP A 155 17.23 10.95 4.95
CA ASP A 155 16.66 12.25 4.53
C ASP A 155 15.38 11.97 3.71
N LYS A 156 14.41 12.89 3.74
CA LYS A 156 13.07 12.83 3.09
C LYS A 156 12.16 11.66 3.51
N LEU A 157 12.02 11.45 4.81
CA LEU A 157 11.06 10.50 5.38
C LEU A 157 9.59 10.95 5.25
N ALA A 158 9.34 12.22 4.93
CA ALA A 158 7.99 12.76 4.78
C ALA A 158 7.14 12.03 3.73
N GLU A 159 7.76 11.49 2.68
CA GLU A 159 7.05 10.73 1.63
C GLU A 159 6.58 9.35 2.10
N LEU A 160 7.07 8.88 3.26
CA LEU A 160 6.55 7.67 3.91
C LEU A 160 5.19 7.90 4.55
N ILE A 161 4.84 9.17 4.82
CA ILE A 161 3.51 9.52 5.32
C ILE A 161 2.55 9.19 4.19
N ASN A 162 1.96 8.01 4.26
CA ASN A 162 0.94 7.55 3.33
C ASN A 162 -0.34 7.20 4.10
N PRO A 163 -1.48 7.17 3.42
CA PRO A 163 -2.75 6.90 4.07
C PRO A 163 -2.78 5.59 4.88
N LEU A 164 -2.23 4.51 4.37
CA LEU A 164 -2.28 3.24 5.07
C LEU A 164 -1.45 3.24 6.35
N LEU A 165 -0.30 3.90 6.35
CA LEU A 165 0.49 4.14 7.53
C LEU A 165 -0.29 4.94 8.59
N LEU A 166 -0.90 6.06 8.19
CA LEU A 166 -1.73 6.88 9.08
C LEU A 166 -2.88 6.06 9.70
N ALA A 167 -3.56 5.22 8.92
CA ALA A 167 -4.61 4.35 9.41
C ALA A 167 -4.12 3.39 10.50
N VAL A 168 -2.94 2.78 10.33
CA VAL A 168 -2.33 1.91 11.35
C VAL A 168 -2.03 2.69 12.64
N LEU A 169 -1.51 3.91 12.49
CA LEU A 169 -1.14 4.75 13.63
C LEU A 169 -2.33 5.26 14.42
N LEU A 170 -3.45 5.54 13.75
CA LEU A 170 -4.69 5.93 14.42
C LEU A 170 -5.16 4.85 15.37
N CYS A 171 -5.11 3.60 14.94
CA CYS A 171 -5.47 2.48 15.80
C CYS A 171 -4.46 2.24 16.92
N ALA A 172 -3.17 2.45 16.66
CA ALA A 172 -2.13 2.31 17.69
C ALA A 172 -2.26 3.35 18.81
N ASN A 173 -2.73 4.56 18.49
CA ASN A 173 -2.57 5.72 19.38
C ASN A 173 -3.87 6.32 19.91
N GLN A 174 -5.03 5.87 19.42
CA GLN A 174 -6.35 6.43 19.78
C GLN A 174 -6.46 7.94 19.54
N LYS A 175 -5.65 8.48 18.63
CA LYS A 175 -5.67 9.90 18.21
C LYS A 175 -6.55 10.10 16.98
N THR A 176 -6.88 11.34 16.67
CA THR A 176 -7.54 11.71 15.41
C THR A 176 -6.56 11.69 14.23
N SER A 177 -7.08 11.55 13.01
CA SER A 177 -6.29 11.52 11.78
C SER A 177 -5.44 12.77 11.61
N GLN A 178 -6.00 13.93 11.98
CA GLN A 178 -5.32 15.20 11.90
C GLN A 178 -4.18 15.34 12.92
N GLU A 179 -4.38 14.88 14.16
CA GLU A 179 -3.34 14.91 15.20
C GLU A 179 -2.14 14.05 14.80
N VAL A 180 -2.40 12.81 14.36
CA VAL A 180 -1.33 11.90 13.90
C VAL A 180 -0.59 12.49 12.71
N PHE A 181 -1.32 13.05 11.74
CA PHE A 181 -0.71 13.68 10.57
C PHE A 181 0.19 14.86 10.96
N ASN A 182 -0.31 15.79 11.78
CA ASN A 182 0.46 16.95 12.23
C ASN A 182 1.74 16.54 12.98
N GLU A 183 1.66 15.56 13.88
CA GLU A 183 2.82 15.10 14.66
C GLU A 183 3.85 14.37 13.78
N LEU A 184 3.42 13.64 12.75
CA LEU A 184 4.33 13.03 11.77
C LEU A 184 4.98 14.10 10.89
N VAL A 185 4.26 15.13 10.49
CA VAL A 185 4.83 16.26 9.74
C VAL A 185 5.91 16.97 10.55
N ILE A 186 5.69 17.17 11.85
CA ILE A 186 6.71 17.71 12.76
C ILE A 186 7.94 16.79 12.82
N SER A 187 7.73 15.48 12.86
CA SER A 187 8.80 14.49 13.08
C SER A 187 9.61 14.14 11.82
N LEU A 188 8.95 14.12 10.65
CA LEU A 188 9.49 13.58 9.40
C LEU A 188 9.56 14.63 8.27
N GLY A 189 8.92 15.78 8.45
CA GLY A 189 8.76 16.82 7.44
C GLY A 189 7.41 16.77 6.71
N LYS A 190 7.13 17.80 5.91
CA LYS A 190 5.88 17.92 5.13
C LYS A 190 5.94 17.05 3.86
N PRO A 191 4.93 16.21 3.59
CA PRO A 191 4.87 15.42 2.35
C PRO A 191 4.71 16.33 1.13
N THR A 192 5.13 15.85 -0.05
CA THR A 192 5.04 16.65 -1.28
C THR A 192 3.63 16.68 -1.86
N ILE A 193 2.84 15.63 -1.64
CA ILE A 193 1.42 15.58 -1.99
C ILE A 193 0.56 15.87 -0.77
N GLN A 194 -0.51 16.63 -0.96
CA GLN A 194 -1.53 16.84 0.06
C GLN A 194 -2.28 15.53 0.33
N ILE A 195 -2.30 15.13 1.59
CA ILE A 195 -3.04 13.96 2.04
C ILE A 195 -4.33 14.46 2.69
N ASP A 196 -5.45 14.07 2.10
CA ASP A 196 -6.75 14.25 2.73
C ASP A 196 -6.87 13.22 3.87
N THR A 197 -6.93 13.71 5.11
CA THR A 197 -7.02 12.87 6.31
C THR A 197 -8.44 12.39 6.60
N GLU A 198 -9.45 12.88 5.88
CA GLU A 198 -10.84 12.43 6.04
C GLU A 198 -11.07 11.07 5.37
N ILE A 199 -10.23 10.70 4.39
CA ILE A 199 -10.33 9.41 3.68
C ILE A 199 -10.21 8.21 4.63
N PHE A 200 -9.61 8.37 5.82
CA PHE A 200 -9.56 7.32 6.84
C PHE A 200 -10.93 6.99 7.41
N GLY A 201 -11.86 7.95 7.40
CA GLY A 201 -13.24 7.73 7.78
C GLY A 201 -13.84 6.53 7.05
N TYR A 202 -13.51 6.30 5.78
CA TYR A 202 -14.00 5.16 5.01
C TYR A 202 -13.57 3.80 5.57
N LEU A 203 -12.39 3.69 6.18
CA LEU A 203 -11.97 2.43 6.80
C LEU A 203 -12.85 2.09 8.02
N PHE A 204 -13.27 3.12 8.77
CA PHE A 204 -13.91 2.96 10.08
C PHE A 204 -15.41 3.21 10.10
N SER A 205 -15.99 3.81 9.06
CA SER A 205 -17.41 4.13 9.00
C SER A 205 -18.31 2.91 8.75
N ASN A 206 -19.56 3.03 9.21
CA ASN A 206 -20.65 2.12 8.89
C ASN A 206 -21.17 2.41 7.47
N GLN A 207 -21.62 1.37 6.78
CA GLN A 207 -21.70 1.36 5.31
C GLN A 207 -22.93 2.04 4.74
N GLU A 208 -22.74 2.72 3.61
CA GLU A 208 -23.77 2.87 2.57
C GLU A 208 -23.78 1.64 1.65
N VAL A 209 -24.92 1.36 1.02
CA VAL A 209 -25.04 0.31 0.00
C VAL A 209 -24.23 0.71 -1.24
N ILE A 210 -23.17 -0.05 -1.54
CA ILE A 210 -22.32 0.25 -2.69
C ILE A 210 -22.97 -0.24 -3.98
N THR A 211 -23.28 0.69 -4.88
CA THR A 211 -23.79 0.39 -6.22
C THR A 211 -22.64 0.06 -7.19
N LYS A 212 -22.95 -0.70 -8.25
CA LYS A 212 -21.99 -0.99 -9.33
C LYS A 212 -21.50 0.29 -10.01
N GLN A 213 -22.38 1.27 -10.19
CA GLN A 213 -22.04 2.54 -10.82
C GLN A 213 -21.04 3.34 -9.97
N ALA A 214 -21.28 3.44 -8.66
CA ALA A 214 -20.36 4.14 -7.75
C ALA A 214 -18.94 3.55 -7.76
N LYS A 215 -18.82 2.22 -7.94
CA LYS A 215 -17.50 1.56 -8.11
C LYS A 215 -16.81 1.97 -9.40
N ILE A 216 -17.55 1.99 -10.51
CA ILE A 216 -17.00 2.38 -11.81
C ILE A 216 -16.55 3.85 -11.77
N ASP A 217 -17.40 4.73 -11.24
CA ASP A 217 -17.10 6.15 -11.11
C ASP A 217 -15.90 6.38 -10.20
N GLY A 218 -15.83 5.66 -9.08
CA GLY A 218 -14.69 5.69 -8.18
C GLY A 218 -13.39 5.22 -8.83
N LEU A 219 -13.45 4.23 -9.73
CA LEU A 219 -12.27 3.72 -10.43
C LEU A 219 -11.80 4.70 -11.50
N ASN A 220 -12.74 5.32 -12.22
CA ASN A 220 -12.44 6.37 -13.19
C ASN A 220 -11.79 7.57 -12.50
N LYS A 221 -12.34 8.01 -11.35
CA LYS A 221 -11.76 9.09 -10.55
C LYS A 221 -10.35 8.75 -10.05
N MET A 222 -10.10 7.50 -9.66
CA MET A 222 -8.75 7.04 -9.31
C MET A 222 -7.78 7.21 -10.47
N CYS A 223 -8.15 6.76 -11.68
CA CYS A 223 -7.32 6.88 -12.87
C CYS A 223 -7.10 8.34 -13.26
N GLU A 224 -8.12 9.19 -13.17
CA GLU A 224 -8.03 10.63 -13.44
C GLU A 224 -7.04 11.31 -12.51
N LYS A 225 -7.11 11.04 -11.19
CA LYS A 225 -6.15 11.57 -10.21
C LYS A 225 -4.71 11.18 -10.55
N ILE A 226 -4.48 9.95 -10.99
CA ILE A 226 -3.16 9.46 -11.39
C ILE A 226 -2.64 10.22 -12.61
N ASN A 227 -3.43 10.29 -13.68
CA ASN A 227 -3.02 10.88 -14.96
C ASN A 227 -2.84 12.40 -14.92
N SER A 228 -3.51 13.09 -14.00
CA SER A 228 -3.44 14.56 -13.84
C SER A 228 -2.41 15.02 -12.81
N SER A 229 -1.77 14.10 -12.08
CA SER A 229 -0.84 14.46 -11.01
C SER A 229 0.55 14.82 -11.52
N SER A 230 1.20 15.77 -10.86
CA SER A 230 2.63 16.06 -11.03
C SER A 230 3.54 15.03 -10.34
N ARG A 231 2.99 14.19 -9.46
CA ARG A 231 3.66 13.07 -8.78
C ARG A 231 2.78 11.82 -8.87
N PRO A 232 2.65 11.20 -10.07
CA PRO A 232 1.74 10.08 -10.28
C PRO A 232 2.05 8.87 -9.40
N ASP A 233 3.33 8.61 -9.12
CA ASP A 233 3.81 7.56 -8.21
C ASP A 233 3.10 7.60 -6.84
N LEU A 234 3.18 8.74 -6.16
CA LEU A 234 2.59 8.91 -4.83
C LEU A 234 1.07 9.11 -4.91
N MET A 235 0.58 9.85 -5.91
CA MET A 235 -0.86 10.07 -6.07
C MET A 235 -1.59 8.76 -6.35
N GLY A 236 -0.97 7.85 -7.12
CA GLY A 236 -1.52 6.53 -7.38
C GLY A 236 -1.73 5.74 -6.10
N MET A 237 -0.74 5.70 -5.21
CA MET A 237 -0.90 5.06 -3.91
C MET A 237 -2.07 5.65 -3.11
N ILE A 238 -2.20 6.97 -3.07
CA ILE A 238 -3.25 7.67 -2.31
C ILE A 238 -4.64 7.41 -2.93
N ALA A 239 -4.78 7.61 -4.24
CA ALA A 239 -6.04 7.43 -4.95
C ALA A 239 -6.51 5.97 -4.93
N GLY A 240 -5.56 5.04 -5.07
CA GLY A 240 -5.81 3.61 -4.98
C GLY A 240 -6.21 3.19 -3.56
N PHE A 241 -5.53 3.71 -2.54
CA PHE A 241 -5.93 3.53 -1.15
C PHE A 241 -7.36 4.01 -0.91
N GLU A 242 -7.69 5.24 -1.34
CA GLU A 242 -9.02 5.84 -1.14
C GLU A 242 -10.11 4.99 -1.80
N HIS A 243 -9.90 4.58 -3.05
CA HIS A 243 -10.82 3.71 -3.77
C HIS A 243 -11.05 2.40 -3.02
N GLY A 244 -9.95 1.75 -2.62
CA GLY A 244 -10.00 0.47 -1.93
C GLY A 244 -10.59 0.55 -0.52
N ALA A 245 -10.27 1.60 0.23
CA ALA A 245 -10.82 1.88 1.55
C ALA A 245 -12.32 2.13 1.48
N LYS A 246 -12.81 2.81 0.43
CA LYS A 246 -14.23 3.11 0.25
C LYS A 246 -15.02 1.89 -0.24
N TYR A 247 -14.54 1.22 -1.29
CA TYR A 247 -15.33 0.23 -2.02
C TYR A 247 -14.94 -1.24 -1.76
N GLY A 248 -13.86 -1.47 -1.02
CA GLY A 248 -13.34 -2.78 -0.69
C GLY A 248 -12.56 -3.44 -1.82
N ILE A 249 -11.88 -4.53 -1.49
CA ILE A 249 -11.08 -5.32 -2.44
C ILE A 249 -11.89 -5.78 -3.68
N ASN A 250 -13.17 -6.12 -3.48
CA ASN A 250 -14.09 -6.53 -4.55
C ASN A 250 -14.50 -5.39 -5.51
N ALA A 251 -13.95 -4.18 -5.37
CA ALA A 251 -14.16 -3.09 -6.31
C ALA A 251 -13.19 -3.11 -7.50
N PHE A 252 -12.07 -3.81 -7.35
CA PHE A 252 -11.06 -3.92 -8.41
C PHE A 252 -11.40 -5.05 -9.39
N LYS A 253 -10.96 -4.91 -10.65
CA LYS A 253 -11.12 -5.95 -11.68
C LYS A 253 -10.30 -7.18 -11.28
N GLN A 254 -10.90 -8.38 -11.35
CA GLN A 254 -10.25 -9.65 -11.00
C GLN A 254 -8.91 -9.88 -11.74
N ILE A 255 -8.82 -9.43 -12.99
CA ILE A 255 -7.58 -9.57 -13.78
C ILE A 255 -6.42 -8.75 -13.20
N TRP A 256 -6.68 -7.69 -12.42
CA TRP A 256 -5.62 -6.85 -11.84
C TRP A 256 -4.85 -7.57 -10.73
N TYR A 257 -5.47 -8.52 -10.05
CA TYR A 257 -4.82 -9.35 -9.03
C TYR A 257 -3.66 -10.16 -9.61
N LEU A 258 -3.76 -10.54 -10.89
CA LEU A 258 -2.72 -11.28 -11.60
C LEU A 258 -1.63 -10.38 -12.18
N ARG A 259 -1.80 -9.06 -12.12
CA ARG A 259 -0.85 -8.08 -12.71
C ARG A 259 0.12 -7.49 -11.70
N ILE A 260 -0.20 -7.58 -10.41
CA ILE A 260 0.58 -7.01 -9.30
C ILE A 260 1.40 -8.11 -8.65
N ASP A 261 2.72 -8.01 -8.76
CA ASP A 261 3.65 -9.01 -8.23
C ASP A 261 3.59 -9.17 -6.69
N ALA A 262 3.19 -8.10 -5.99
CA ALA A 262 3.07 -8.03 -4.54
C ALA A 262 1.70 -8.45 -4.00
N MET A 263 0.78 -8.97 -4.82
CA MET A 263 -0.59 -9.27 -4.40
C MET A 263 -0.66 -10.19 -3.16
N ASN A 264 0.11 -11.28 -3.15
CA ASN A 264 0.16 -12.20 -2.01
C ASN A 264 0.65 -11.52 -0.72
N LEU A 265 1.60 -10.58 -0.84
CA LEU A 265 2.08 -9.79 0.30
C LEU A 265 1.02 -8.80 0.79
N CYS A 266 0.30 -8.17 -0.14
CA CYS A 266 -0.81 -7.28 0.18
C CYS A 266 -1.89 -8.02 0.97
N GLU A 267 -2.25 -9.23 0.55
CA GLU A 267 -3.25 -10.02 1.27
C GLU A 267 -2.78 -10.38 2.70
N GLN A 268 -1.58 -10.94 2.83
CA GLN A 268 -1.02 -11.30 4.14
C GLN A 268 -0.91 -10.11 5.07
N MET A 269 -0.39 -8.98 4.56
CA MET A 269 -0.24 -7.76 5.35
C MET A 269 -1.60 -7.16 5.70
N GLY A 270 -2.56 -7.15 4.79
CA GLY A 270 -3.92 -6.67 5.06
C GLY A 270 -4.63 -7.46 6.15
N TRP A 271 -4.42 -8.78 6.23
CA TRP A 271 -4.89 -9.59 7.36
C TRP A 271 -4.20 -9.24 8.68
N ARG A 272 -2.89 -8.99 8.67
CA ARG A 272 -2.15 -8.59 9.88
C ARG A 272 -2.57 -7.23 10.38
N VAL A 273 -2.73 -6.27 9.47
CA VAL A 273 -3.25 -4.94 9.74
C VAL A 273 -4.67 -5.05 10.33
N GLY A 274 -5.56 -5.85 9.73
CA GLY A 274 -6.90 -6.09 10.26
C GLY A 274 -6.95 -6.73 11.65
N ARG A 275 -5.99 -7.60 11.98
CA ARG A 275 -5.85 -8.18 13.33
C ARG A 275 -5.30 -7.17 14.33
N ALA A 276 -4.31 -6.38 13.95
CA ALA A 276 -3.79 -5.28 14.77
C ALA A 276 -4.87 -4.21 15.03
N PHE A 277 -5.84 -4.09 14.13
CA PHE A 277 -7.01 -3.23 14.26
C PHE A 277 -8.15 -3.77 15.15
N LYS A 278 -8.00 -4.94 15.77
CA LYS A 278 -8.94 -5.46 16.78
C LYS A 278 -8.47 -5.13 18.19
N SER A 279 -8.64 -3.87 18.58
CA SER A 279 -8.63 -3.42 19.98
C SER A 279 -9.00 -1.94 20.03
N SER A 280 -10.31 -1.67 19.93
CA SER A 280 -10.97 -0.47 20.44
C SER A 280 -12.40 -0.88 20.76
#